data_AF-A0AA91E9N2-F1
#
_entry.id   AF-A0AA91E9N2-F1
#
_cell.length_a   1.000
_cell.length_b   1.000
_cell.length_c   1.000
_cell.angle_alpha   90.00
_cell.angle_beta   90.00
_cell.angle_gamma   90.00
#
_symmetry.space_group_name_H-M   'P 1'
#
loop_
_entity.id
_entity.type
_entity.pdbx_description
1 polymer ?
#
loop_
_entity_poly.entity_id
_entity_poly.type
_entity_poly.pdbx_seq_one_letter_code
_entity_poly.pdbx_strand_id
1 'polypeptide(L)'
;MPENSSLLTTSKKEITDMSSYRSSAHVFWRCKYHLVWTPKYRYKVLAGAVGKELYRSVYILCNMKDCEVLELNVQPDHVHLVVMIPPKLSISTLMGVLKGRTAIRLYNKFPHIRKKLWGNHFWARGYFADTVGVNEEIIRRYVRHQDKKDQEYEQQMALLQD
;
A
#
# COMPACT_ATOMS: atom_id res chain seq x y z
N MET A 1 34.24 14.76 -23.38
CA MET A 1 32.98 14.83 -22.62
C MET A 1 32.07 13.68 -23.07
N PRO A 2 32.07 12.51 -22.39
CA PRO A 2 31.04 11.51 -22.59
C PRO A 2 30.28 11.29 -21.26
N GLU A 3 29.18 12.01 -21.07
CA GLU A 3 28.24 11.76 -19.97
C GLU A 3 26.82 11.75 -20.54
N ASN A 4 26.28 10.55 -20.81
CA ASN A 4 24.81 10.34 -20.89
C ASN A 4 24.37 8.87 -21.07
N SER A 5 25.29 7.90 -21.08
CA SER A 5 24.92 6.48 -21.23
C SER A 5 24.39 5.83 -19.93
N SER A 6 24.80 6.34 -18.77
CA SER A 6 24.48 5.75 -17.45
C SER A 6 23.08 6.09 -16.91
N LEU A 7 22.45 7.18 -17.37
CA LEU A 7 21.11 7.59 -16.89
C LEU A 7 19.98 6.77 -17.53
N LEU A 8 20.18 6.25 -18.75
CA LEU A 8 19.20 5.42 -19.45
C LEU A 8 19.17 3.97 -18.94
N THR A 9 20.28 3.48 -18.38
CA THR A 9 20.39 2.12 -17.81
C THR A 9 19.71 2.02 -16.45
N THR A 10 19.79 3.06 -15.62
CA THR A 10 19.10 3.14 -14.32
C THR A 10 17.58 3.18 -14.47
N SER A 11 17.07 3.93 -15.47
CA SER A 11 15.63 4.08 -15.69
C SER A 11 14.93 2.81 -16.22
N LYS A 12 15.64 1.93 -16.96
CA LYS A 12 15.05 0.66 -17.41
C LYS A 12 14.88 -0.32 -16.25
N LYS A 13 15.88 -0.44 -15.37
CA LYS A 13 15.88 -1.39 -14.24
C LYS A 13 14.73 -1.16 -13.26
N GLU A 14 14.35 0.09 -12.98
CA GLU A 14 13.20 0.40 -12.10
C GLU A 14 11.84 0.08 -12.72
N ILE A 15 11.71 0.16 -14.05
CA ILE A 15 10.46 -0.15 -14.78
C ILE A 15 10.31 -1.67 -14.96
N THR A 16 11.42 -2.40 -15.19
CA THR A 16 11.40 -3.84 -15.48
C THR A 16 11.75 -4.74 -14.31
N ASP A 17 11.86 -4.23 -13.08
CA ASP A 17 12.01 -5.09 -11.90
C ASP A 17 10.68 -5.82 -11.57
N MET A 18 10.43 -6.86 -12.37
CA MET A 18 9.29 -7.77 -12.26
C MET A 18 9.29 -8.57 -10.96
N SER A 19 10.40 -8.60 -10.21
CA SER A 19 10.49 -9.30 -8.92
C SER A 19 9.57 -8.69 -7.85
N SER A 20 9.22 -7.41 -8.01
CA SER A 20 8.35 -6.68 -7.09
C SER A 20 6.85 -6.85 -7.35
N TYR A 21 6.47 -7.56 -8.42
CA TYR A 21 5.09 -7.81 -8.81
C TYR A 21 4.58 -9.15 -8.27
N ARG A 22 3.27 -9.27 -8.14
CA ARG A 22 2.57 -10.52 -7.83
C ARG A 22 1.78 -10.97 -9.06
N SER A 23 1.58 -12.27 -9.20
CA SER A 23 0.75 -12.84 -10.25
C SER A 23 -0.46 -13.56 -9.67
N SER A 24 -1.54 -13.56 -10.44
CA SER A 24 -2.70 -14.44 -10.31
C SER A 24 -3.06 -14.94 -11.72
N ALA A 25 -4.08 -15.77 -11.87
CA ALA A 25 -4.37 -16.51 -13.11
C ALA A 25 -4.27 -15.67 -14.41
N HIS A 26 -4.79 -14.45 -14.39
CA HIS A 26 -4.79 -13.55 -15.56
C HIS A 26 -4.32 -12.14 -15.25
N VAL A 27 -3.65 -11.91 -14.10
CA VAL A 27 -3.33 -10.56 -13.62
C VAL A 27 -1.94 -10.52 -13.01
N PHE A 28 -1.08 -9.64 -13.52
CA PHE A 28 0.13 -9.19 -12.85
C PHE A 28 -0.14 -7.85 -12.18
N TRP A 29 0.18 -7.73 -10.90
CA TRP A 29 -0.20 -6.55 -10.12
C TRP A 29 0.83 -6.21 -9.05
N ARG A 30 0.86 -4.93 -8.70
CA ARG A 30 1.65 -4.39 -7.59
C ARG A 30 0.91 -3.20 -6.99
N CYS A 31 -0.05 -3.50 -6.14
CA CYS A 31 -0.94 -2.52 -5.52
C CYS A 31 -0.47 -2.27 -4.08
N LYS A 32 0.54 -1.43 -3.94
CA LYS A 32 1.10 -1.01 -2.64
C LYS A 32 0.46 0.30 -2.20
N TYR A 33 0.07 0.38 -0.93
CA TYR A 33 -0.55 1.56 -0.35
C TYR A 33 0.08 1.93 0.98
N HIS A 34 0.19 3.24 1.22
CA HIS A 34 0.43 3.82 2.52
C HIS A 34 -0.90 4.25 3.12
N LEU A 35 -1.29 3.59 4.21
CA LEU A 35 -2.53 3.86 4.93
C LEU A 35 -2.21 4.45 6.29
N VAL A 36 -2.94 5.51 6.65
CA VAL A 36 -2.80 6.17 7.96
C VAL A 36 -4.16 6.39 8.60
N TRP A 37 -4.29 6.02 9.87
CA TRP A 37 -5.50 6.31 10.64
C TRP A 37 -5.15 6.59 12.11
N THR A 38 -6.08 7.27 12.79
CA THR A 38 -5.88 7.80 14.14
C THR A 38 -7.02 7.38 15.07
N PRO A 39 -6.76 7.16 16.37
CA PRO A 39 -7.81 7.13 17.38
C PRO A 39 -8.63 8.42 17.31
N LYS A 40 -9.89 8.36 17.74
CA LYS A 40 -10.74 9.55 17.75
C LYS A 40 -10.09 10.64 18.61
N TYR A 41 -10.06 11.85 18.06
CA TYR A 41 -9.39 13.02 18.66
C TYR A 41 -7.87 12.89 18.83
N ARG A 42 -7.22 11.90 18.20
CA ARG A 42 -5.78 11.63 18.32
C ARG A 42 -5.29 11.44 19.77
N TYR A 43 -6.13 10.87 20.64
CA TYR A 43 -5.67 10.52 21.98
C TYR A 43 -4.53 9.49 21.92
N LYS A 44 -3.53 9.66 22.80
CA LYS A 44 -2.37 8.77 22.94
C LYS A 44 -2.73 7.45 23.66
N VAL A 45 -3.66 6.69 23.08
CA VAL A 45 -4.19 5.44 23.67
C VAL A 45 -3.47 4.19 23.17
N LEU A 46 -2.71 4.27 22.09
CA LEU A 46 -2.04 3.14 21.45
C LEU A 46 -0.66 2.83 22.04
N ALA A 47 -0.47 3.11 23.33
CA ALA A 47 0.80 2.88 24.02
C ALA A 47 0.84 1.52 24.74
N GLY A 48 2.04 1.02 25.02
CA GLY A 48 2.26 -0.18 25.82
C GLY A 48 1.52 -1.40 25.30
N ALA A 49 0.76 -2.06 26.18
CA ALA A 49 0.02 -3.28 25.84
C ALA A 49 -1.06 -3.07 24.75
N VAL A 50 -1.65 -1.88 24.67
CA VAL A 50 -2.68 -1.55 23.68
C VAL A 50 -2.07 -1.51 22.28
N GLY A 51 -0.94 -0.81 22.13
CA GLY A 51 -0.20 -0.73 20.87
C GLY A 51 0.28 -2.11 20.39
N LYS A 52 0.81 -2.93 21.31
CA LYS A 52 1.24 -4.30 21.02
C LYS A 52 0.09 -5.19 20.53
N GLU A 53 -1.09 -5.11 21.16
CA GLU A 53 -2.25 -5.87 20.71
C GLU A 53 -2.74 -5.41 19.34
N LEU A 54 -2.76 -4.10 19.09
CA LEU A 54 -3.14 -3.53 17.81
C LEU A 54 -2.19 -4.01 16.71
N TYR A 55 -0.88 -3.93 16.94
CA TYR A 55 0.15 -4.38 16.01
C TYR A 55 -0.12 -5.82 15.56
N ARG A 56 -0.26 -6.73 16.53
CA ARG A 56 -0.56 -8.15 16.25
C ARG A 56 -1.88 -8.33 15.49
N SER A 57 -2.91 -7.57 15.86
CA SER A 57 -4.23 -7.66 15.25
C SER A 57 -4.24 -7.20 13.79
N VAL A 58 -3.47 -6.16 13.45
CA VAL A 58 -3.36 -5.68 12.07
C VAL A 58 -2.73 -6.75 11.17
N TYR A 59 -1.62 -7.36 11.58
CA TYR A 59 -1.00 -8.46 10.83
C TYR A 59 -1.97 -9.61 10.56
N ILE A 60 -2.70 -10.05 11.59
CA ILE A 60 -3.66 -11.15 11.46
C ILE A 60 -4.78 -10.78 10.48
N LEU A 61 -5.36 -9.60 10.64
CA LEU A 61 -6.49 -9.17 9.80
C LEU A 61 -6.08 -8.93 8.35
N CYS A 62 -4.88 -8.39 8.10
CA CYS A 62 -4.33 -8.27 6.76
C CYS A 62 -4.11 -9.65 6.12
N ASN A 63 -3.49 -10.59 6.84
CA ASN A 63 -3.27 -11.94 6.33
C ASN A 63 -4.60 -12.66 6.01
N MET A 64 -5.61 -12.53 6.88
CA MET A 64 -6.97 -13.06 6.61
C MET A 64 -7.66 -12.45 5.38
N LYS A 65 -7.14 -11.34 4.86
CA LYS A 65 -7.65 -10.64 3.68
C LYS A 65 -6.73 -10.78 2.47
N ASP A 66 -5.82 -11.75 2.49
CA ASP A 66 -4.80 -11.96 1.46
C ASP A 66 -3.93 -10.70 1.23
N CYS A 67 -3.80 -9.83 2.23
CA CYS A 67 -2.99 -8.62 2.17
C CYS A 67 -1.63 -8.87 2.82
N GLU A 68 -0.57 -8.43 2.15
CA GLU A 68 0.80 -8.55 2.64
C GLU A 68 1.23 -7.25 3.31
N VAL A 69 1.50 -7.30 4.62
CA VAL A 69 2.02 -6.16 5.37
C VAL A 69 3.51 -6.03 5.08
N LEU A 70 3.91 -4.93 4.44
CA LEU A 70 5.32 -4.64 4.17
C LEU A 70 5.98 -3.95 5.37
N GLU A 71 5.28 -2.99 5.98
CA GLU A 71 5.76 -2.24 7.15
C GLU A 71 4.56 -1.78 7.98
N LEU A 72 4.68 -1.84 9.31
CA LEU A 72 3.65 -1.37 10.24
C LEU A 72 4.30 -0.62 11.39
N ASN A 73 3.92 0.64 11.57
CA ASN A 73 4.34 1.46 12.70
C ASN A 73 3.12 1.93 13.49
N VAL A 74 3.05 1.54 14.78
CA VAL A 74 2.00 1.95 15.71
C VAL A 74 2.57 3.01 16.65
N GLN A 75 2.16 4.25 16.44
CA GLN A 75 2.48 5.38 17.32
C GLN A 75 1.36 5.59 18.34
N PRO A 76 1.63 6.27 19.47
CA PRO A 76 0.64 6.42 20.53
C PRO A 76 -0.72 6.99 20.06
N ASP A 77 -0.71 7.86 19.06
CA ASP A 77 -1.89 8.58 18.54
C ASP A 77 -2.23 8.29 17.06
N HIS A 78 -1.49 7.41 16.37
CA HIS A 78 -1.75 7.09 14.96
C HIS A 78 -1.06 5.79 14.51
N VAL A 79 -1.47 5.27 13.37
CA VAL A 79 -0.90 4.06 12.76
C VAL A 79 -0.50 4.36 11.32
N HIS A 80 0.71 3.96 10.94
CA HIS A 80 1.15 3.91 9.55
C HIS A 80 1.26 2.45 9.11
N LEU A 81 0.67 2.12 7.97
CA LEU A 81 0.72 0.80 7.38
C LEU A 81 1.13 0.92 5.91
N VAL A 82 2.21 0.25 5.52
CA VAL A 82 2.53 -0.01 4.13
C VAL A 82 2.10 -1.45 3.82
N VAL A 83 1.15 -1.61 2.90
CA VAL A 83 0.50 -2.90 2.63
C VAL A 83 0.32 -3.10 1.14
N MET A 84 0.51 -4.35 0.70
CA MET A 84 0.07 -4.80 -0.62
C MET A 84 -1.33 -5.39 -0.54
N ILE A 85 -2.24 -4.87 -1.36
CA ILE A 85 -3.65 -5.24 -1.37
C ILE A 85 -3.99 -5.88 -2.71
N PRO A 86 -4.59 -7.08 -2.76
CA PRO A 86 -5.03 -7.67 -4.01
C PRO A 86 -5.98 -6.75 -4.77
N PRO A 87 -5.91 -6.66 -6.12
CA PRO A 87 -6.72 -5.72 -6.90
C PRO A 87 -8.23 -5.96 -6.78
N LYS A 88 -8.64 -7.19 -6.41
CA LYS A 88 -10.04 -7.56 -6.12
C LYS A 88 -10.58 -6.94 -4.81
N LEU A 89 -9.71 -6.48 -3.91
CA LEU A 89 -10.08 -5.98 -2.59
C LEU A 89 -9.92 -4.46 -2.56
N SER A 90 -11.02 -3.75 -2.27
CA SER A 90 -10.98 -2.31 -2.13
C SER A 90 -10.31 -1.88 -0.81
N ILE A 91 -9.63 -0.73 -0.85
CA ILE A 91 -9.01 -0.11 0.33
C ILE A 91 -10.07 0.15 1.42
N SER A 92 -11.26 0.62 1.02
CA SER A 92 -12.35 0.93 1.94
C SER A 92 -12.84 -0.30 2.69
N THR A 93 -12.94 -1.46 2.02
CA THR A 93 -13.30 -2.72 2.67
C THR A 93 -12.22 -3.16 3.66
N LEU A 94 -10.94 -3.09 3.28
CA LEU A 94 -9.83 -3.41 4.19
C LEU A 94 -9.85 -2.49 5.43
N MET A 95 -9.98 -1.18 5.23
CA MET A 95 -10.02 -0.20 6.31
C MET A 95 -11.23 -0.37 7.23
N GLY A 96 -12.39 -0.75 6.70
CA GLY A 96 -13.57 -1.11 7.49
C GLY A 96 -13.29 -2.30 8.42
N VAL A 97 -12.62 -3.34 7.91
CA VAL A 97 -12.23 -4.52 8.68
C VAL A 97 -11.19 -4.17 9.74
N LEU A 98 -10.11 -3.50 9.35
CA LEU A 98 -9.04 -3.12 10.26
C LEU A 98 -9.56 -2.24 11.39
N LYS A 99 -10.24 -1.13 11.09
CA LYS A 99 -10.76 -0.21 12.12
C LYS A 99 -11.86 -0.87 12.96
N GLY A 100 -12.81 -1.57 12.34
CA GLY A 100 -13.94 -2.19 13.04
C GLY A 100 -13.51 -3.31 14.00
N ARG A 101 -12.79 -4.31 13.49
CA ARG A 101 -12.39 -5.48 14.29
C ARG A 101 -11.38 -5.13 15.38
N THR A 102 -10.44 -4.23 15.10
CA THR A 102 -9.47 -3.78 16.13
C THR A 102 -10.15 -2.96 17.22
N ALA A 103 -11.11 -2.07 16.89
CA ALA A 103 -11.84 -1.32 17.90
C ALA A 103 -12.57 -2.24 18.89
N ILE A 104 -13.29 -3.24 18.38
CA ILE A 104 -13.99 -4.24 19.21
C ILE A 104 -12.99 -4.99 20.09
N ARG A 105 -11.91 -5.49 19.49
CA ARG A 105 -10.89 -6.29 20.19
C ARG A 105 -10.19 -5.49 21.29
N LEU A 106 -9.82 -4.24 21.01
CA LEU A 106 -9.15 -3.37 21.97
C LEU A 106 -10.10 -2.97 23.11
N TYR A 107 -11.37 -2.65 22.83
CA TYR A 107 -12.33 -2.36 23.89
C TYR A 107 -12.62 -3.56 24.80
N ASN A 108 -12.65 -4.77 24.25
CA ASN A 108 -12.87 -5.98 25.03
C ASN A 108 -11.66 -6.32 25.90
N LYS A 109 -10.44 -6.20 25.36
CA LYS A 109 -9.21 -6.53 26.10
C LYS A 109 -8.77 -5.43 27.07
N PHE A 110 -9.10 -4.17 26.77
CA PHE A 110 -8.70 -3.00 27.55
C PHE A 110 -9.90 -2.09 27.88
N PRO A 111 -10.81 -2.52 28.79
CA PRO A 111 -12.03 -1.77 29.11
C PRO A 111 -11.77 -0.33 29.59
N HIS A 112 -10.61 -0.09 30.22
CA HIS A 112 -10.21 1.24 30.71
C HIS A 112 -10.11 2.30 29.60
N ILE A 113 -9.93 1.91 28.32
CA ILE A 113 -9.90 2.84 27.19
C ILE A 113 -11.24 3.57 27.01
N ARG A 114 -12.37 2.94 27.36
CA ARG A 114 -13.71 3.54 27.26
C ARG A 114 -13.85 4.82 28.08
N LYS A 115 -13.06 4.96 29.16
CA LYS A 115 -13.03 6.17 29.99
C LYS A 115 -12.42 7.37 29.25
N LYS A 116 -11.54 7.15 28.28
CA LYS A 116 -10.90 8.22 27.49
C LYS A 116 -11.64 8.51 26.17
N LEU A 117 -12.27 7.50 25.58
CA LEU A 117 -12.98 7.58 24.31
C LEU A 117 -14.50 7.50 24.51
N TRP A 118 -15.08 8.62 24.94
CA TRP A 118 -16.50 8.79 25.16
C TRP A 118 -17.31 8.60 23.85
N GLY A 119 -18.47 7.94 23.95
CA GLY A 119 -19.36 7.69 22.82
C GLY A 119 -19.00 6.46 21.95
N ASN A 120 -18.22 5.50 22.48
CA ASN A 120 -17.91 4.21 21.83
C ASN A 120 -17.23 4.27 20.44
N HIS A 121 -16.71 5.43 20.04
CA HIS A 121 -15.98 5.56 18.79
C HIS A 121 -14.47 5.50 19.04
N PHE A 122 -13.84 4.36 18.72
CA PHE A 122 -12.40 4.19 18.95
C PHE A 122 -11.56 5.02 17.96
N TRP A 123 -11.90 4.94 16.67
CA TRP A 123 -11.14 5.56 15.58
C TRP A 123 -11.81 6.84 15.08
N ALA A 124 -11.03 7.75 14.48
CA ALA A 124 -11.57 8.83 13.66
C ALA A 124 -12.37 8.25 12.47
N ARG A 125 -13.31 9.03 11.90
CA ARG A 125 -14.17 8.55 10.80
C ARG A 125 -13.36 8.24 9.54
N GLY A 126 -12.51 9.19 9.13
CA GLY A 126 -11.66 9.07 7.94
C GLY A 126 -10.41 8.22 8.14
N TYR A 127 -9.65 8.09 7.06
CA TYR A 127 -8.28 7.58 7.01
C TYR A 127 -7.61 8.22 5.78
N PHE A 128 -6.28 8.26 5.79
CA PHE A 128 -5.47 8.66 4.65
C PHE A 128 -5.05 7.41 3.88
N ALA A 129 -5.00 7.51 2.56
CA ALA A 129 -4.51 6.48 1.67
C ALA A 129 -3.72 7.12 0.52
N ASP A 130 -2.51 6.62 0.29
CA ASP A 130 -1.68 7.02 -0.84
C ASP A 130 -1.08 5.79 -1.51
N THR A 131 -0.83 5.87 -2.81
CA THR A 131 -0.19 4.80 -3.58
C THR A 131 1.32 4.85 -3.39
N VAL A 132 1.94 3.70 -3.12
CA VAL A 132 3.40 3.58 -3.08
C VAL A 132 3.85 2.92 -4.37
N GLY A 133 4.64 3.60 -5.21
CA GLY A 133 4.91 3.10 -6.54
C GLY A 133 6.16 3.66 -7.20
N VAL A 134 6.41 3.18 -8.42
CA VAL A 134 7.43 3.73 -9.32
C VAL A 134 7.08 5.18 -9.63
N ASN A 135 8.11 5.99 -9.84
CA ASN A 135 7.98 7.42 -10.13
C ASN A 135 6.91 7.66 -11.22
N GLU A 136 5.89 8.44 -10.87
CA GLU A 136 4.77 8.76 -11.74
C GLU A 136 5.25 9.34 -13.08
N GLU A 137 6.27 10.19 -13.07
CA GLU A 137 6.82 10.83 -14.27
C GLU A 137 7.39 9.79 -15.24
N ILE A 138 8.04 8.75 -14.70
CA ILE A 138 8.60 7.66 -15.50
C ILE A 138 7.46 6.88 -16.17
N ILE A 139 6.42 6.52 -15.42
CA ILE A 139 5.25 5.78 -15.96
C ILE A 139 4.55 6.61 -17.04
N ARG A 140 4.33 7.91 -16.79
CA ARG A 140 3.67 8.80 -17.76
C ARG A 140 4.49 8.97 -19.03
N ARG A 141 5.82 9.09 -18.90
CA ARG A 141 6.72 9.14 -20.04
C ARG A 141 6.68 7.85 -20.84
N TYR A 142 6.67 6.70 -20.17
CA TYR A 142 6.53 5.39 -20.82
C TYR A 142 5.24 5.32 -21.65
N VAL A 143 4.09 5.64 -21.06
CA VAL A 143 2.78 5.63 -21.74
C VAL A 143 2.76 6.55 -22.97
N ARG A 144 3.32 7.76 -22.88
CA ARG A 144 3.33 8.72 -24.01
C ARG A 144 4.17 8.29 -25.21
N HIS A 145 5.11 7.38 -25.02
CA HIS A 145 6.10 7.02 -26.03
C HIS A 145 6.08 5.53 -26.40
N GLN A 146 5.08 4.78 -25.94
CA GLN A 146 4.99 3.35 -26.18
C GLN A 146 4.69 3.04 -27.66
N ASP A 147 3.71 3.74 -28.26
CA ASP A 147 3.31 3.52 -29.67
C ASP A 147 4.44 3.73 -30.67
N LYS A 148 5.36 4.68 -30.40
CA LYS A 148 6.50 4.96 -31.30
C LYS A 148 7.49 3.79 -31.37
N LYS A 149 7.70 3.09 -30.26
CA LYS A 149 8.64 1.96 -30.22
C LYS A 149 8.05 0.70 -30.84
N ASP A 150 6.74 0.48 -30.66
CA ASP A 150 6.06 -0.67 -31.26
C ASP A 150 6.01 -0.49 -32.80
N GLN A 151 5.76 0.73 -33.29
CA GLN A 151 5.83 1.04 -34.73
C GLN A 151 7.25 0.92 -35.30
N GLU A 152 8.28 1.42 -34.59
CA GLU A 152 9.68 1.29 -35.02
C GLU A 152 10.12 -0.19 -35.05
N TYR A 153 9.68 -1.01 -34.08
CA TYR A 153 9.97 -2.44 -34.05
C TYR A 153 9.25 -3.21 -35.16
N GLU A 154 7.96 -2.93 -35.40
CA GLU A 154 7.20 -3.52 -36.52
C GLU A 154 7.81 -3.16 -37.87
N GLN A 155 8.22 -1.89 -38.07
CA GLN A 155 8.93 -1.46 -39.28
C GLN A 155 10.28 -2.16 -39.45
N GLN A 156 11.05 -2.30 -38.37
CA GLN A 156 12.34 -2.99 -38.42
C GLN A 156 12.18 -4.49 -38.70
N MET A 157 11.14 -5.14 -38.17
CA MET A 157 10.83 -6.55 -38.45
C MET A 157 10.33 -6.76 -39.87
N ALA A 158 9.57 -5.82 -40.43
CA ALA A 158 9.16 -5.87 -41.83
C ALA A 158 10.36 -5.77 -42.78
N LEU A 159 11.33 -4.89 -42.49
CA LEU A 159 12.55 -4.71 -43.28
C LEU A 159 13.53 -5.91 -43.23
N LEU A 160 13.37 -6.82 -42.26
CA LEU A 160 14.17 -8.05 -42.15
C LEU A 160 13.52 -9.25 -42.85
N GLN A 161 12.31 -9.07 -43.38
CA GLN A 161 11.54 -10.10 -44.07
C GLN A 161 11.56 -9.94 -45.62
N ASP A 162 12.17 -8.86 -46.11
CA ASP A 162 12.49 -8.61 -47.54
C ASP A 162 13.97 -8.95 -47.84
#